data_AF-A0A4V3DK31-F1
#
_entry.id   AF-A0A4V3DK31-F1
#
_cell.length_a   1.000
_cell.length_b   1.000
_cell.length_c   1.000
_cell.angle_alpha   90.00
_cell.angle_beta   90.00
_cell.angle_gamma   90.00
#
_symmetry.space_group_name_H-M   'P 1'
#
loop_
_entity.id
_entity.type
_entity.pdbx_description
1 polymer ?
#
loop_
_entity_poly.entity_id
_entity_poly.type
_entity_poly.pdbx_seq_one_letter_code
_entity_poly.pdbx_strand_id
1 'polypeptide(L)'
;MQTEILTYPEYHPEWLDVMGITRWQSKLIASQSDAQVDTPETTPVELPECIKTARYWVLGAQGLTAEESYLLAGMMAAIHAKNTEVVYSHKAEQVNTIEQNTGLPSFERLQVQTVSDLAVSIPEQLKVLLLGDVVLPNAHAHVWRIPSLGAILDTPLLKREAWQALKTMWAHEISIKK
;
A
#
# COMPACT_ATOMS: atom_id res chain seq x y z
N MET A 1 20.54 -10.62 25.36
CA MET A 1 20.13 -11.12 24.04
C MET A 1 18.65 -11.41 24.11
N GLN A 2 17.81 -10.47 23.67
CA GLN A 2 16.37 -10.69 23.58
C GLN A 2 16.11 -11.38 22.24
N THR A 3 15.68 -12.63 22.31
CA THR A 3 15.20 -13.39 21.16
C THR A 3 13.88 -12.75 20.74
N GLU A 4 13.87 -11.97 19.66
CA GLU A 4 12.63 -11.57 19.00
C GLU A 4 11.94 -12.85 18.53
N ILE A 5 10.86 -13.22 19.22
CA ILE A 5 9.95 -14.25 18.74
C ILE A 5 9.29 -13.64 17.50
N LEU A 6 9.76 -14.06 16.32
CA LEU A 6 9.10 -13.83 15.04
C LEU A 6 7.73 -14.52 15.11
N THR A 7 6.74 -13.80 15.63
CA THR A 7 5.36 -14.25 15.64
C THR A 7 4.90 -14.24 14.20
N TYR A 8 4.35 -15.37 13.71
CA TYR A 8 3.87 -15.39 12.33
C TYR A 8 2.80 -14.31 12.14
N PRO A 9 2.84 -13.52 11.06
CA PRO A 9 1.91 -12.43 10.76
C PRO A 9 0.41 -12.80 10.83
N GLU A 10 0.08 -14.08 10.70
CA GLU A 10 -1.30 -14.60 10.77
C GLU A 10 -1.86 -14.71 12.21
N TYR A 11 -1.00 -14.52 13.21
CA TYR A 11 -1.37 -14.39 14.61
C TYR A 11 -1.32 -12.93 15.09
N HIS A 12 -1.03 -11.98 14.19
CA HIS A 12 -1.01 -10.57 14.56
C HIS A 12 -2.44 -10.08 14.82
N PRO A 13 -2.70 -9.46 16.00
CA PRO A 13 -4.01 -8.91 16.35
C PRO A 13 -4.56 -7.97 15.27
N GLU A 14 -3.69 -7.20 14.61
CA GLU A 14 -4.03 -6.25 13.54
C GLU A 14 -4.55 -6.96 12.29
N TRP A 15 -3.95 -8.11 11.95
CA TRP A 15 -4.40 -8.96 10.85
C TRP A 15 -5.77 -9.58 11.16
N LEU A 16 -5.96 -10.06 12.39
CA LEU A 16 -7.22 -10.66 12.85
C LEU A 16 -8.36 -9.63 12.91
N ASP A 17 -8.05 -8.38 13.26
CA ASP A 17 -8.97 -7.24 13.32
C ASP A 17 -9.46 -6.86 11.90
N VAL A 18 -8.53 -6.69 10.96
CA VAL A 18 -8.81 -6.34 9.55
C VAL A 18 -9.52 -7.48 8.79
N MET A 19 -9.28 -8.72 9.20
CA MET A 19 -9.98 -9.90 8.68
C MET A 19 -11.42 -10.06 9.21
N GLY A 20 -11.83 -9.27 10.22
CA GLY A 20 -13.20 -9.21 10.70
C GLY A 20 -13.61 -10.33 11.67
N ILE A 21 -12.67 -10.94 12.39
CA ILE A 21 -12.99 -11.97 13.41
C ILE A 21 -13.51 -11.33 14.71
N THR A 22 -13.34 -10.02 14.91
CA THR A 22 -13.85 -9.29 16.09
C THR A 22 -14.53 -7.96 15.71
N ARG A 23 -15.76 -8.05 15.22
CA ARG A 23 -16.84 -7.04 15.28
C ARG A 23 -16.61 -5.63 14.71
N TRP A 24 -17.55 -5.31 13.83
CA TRP A 24 -17.90 -4.01 13.28
C TRP A 24 -18.30 -2.99 14.36
N GLN A 25 -17.74 -1.76 14.31
CA GLN A 25 -18.42 -0.52 14.70
C GLN A 25 -17.64 0.75 14.25
N SER A 26 -18.19 1.40 13.21
CA SER A 26 -18.38 2.86 13.02
C SER A 26 -17.25 3.87 13.28
N LYS A 27 -16.84 4.65 12.26
CA LYS A 27 -17.46 5.97 11.93
C LYS A 27 -16.80 6.62 10.70
N LEU A 28 -17.65 6.94 9.73
CA LEU A 28 -17.41 7.75 8.55
C LEU A 28 -17.15 9.22 8.93
N ILE A 29 -16.04 9.82 8.45
CA ILE A 29 -15.94 11.28 8.22
C ILE A 29 -15.20 11.49 6.89
N ALA A 30 -15.93 12.06 5.93
CA ALA A 30 -15.42 12.44 4.62
C ALA A 30 -14.70 13.80 4.67
N SER A 31 -13.70 13.98 3.82
CA SER A 31 -13.28 15.31 3.36
C SER A 31 -12.76 15.18 1.93
N GLN A 32 -13.52 15.72 0.98
CA GLN A 32 -13.10 16.00 -0.39
C GLN A 32 -12.64 17.47 -0.45
N SER A 33 -11.66 17.77 -1.28
CA SER A 33 -11.36 19.14 -1.71
C SER A 33 -10.91 19.09 -3.17
N ASP A 34 -11.68 19.76 -4.03
CA ASP A 34 -11.39 20.02 -5.44
C ASP A 34 -10.46 21.22 -5.62
N ALA A 35 -9.56 21.15 -6.60
CA ALA A 35 -9.08 22.32 -7.35
C ALA A 35 -8.50 21.94 -8.73
N GLN A 36 -8.95 22.68 -9.74
CA GLN A 36 -8.61 22.67 -11.18
C GLN A 36 -7.45 23.68 -11.45
N VAL A 37 -6.51 23.60 -12.42
CA VAL A 37 -6.56 23.88 -13.89
C VAL A 37 -5.13 23.76 -14.53
N ASP A 38 -5.06 23.28 -15.79
CA ASP A 38 -4.11 23.40 -16.94
C ASP A 38 -2.63 22.89 -17.01
N THR A 39 -2.46 21.84 -17.85
CA THR A 39 -1.55 21.50 -19.01
C THR A 39 -0.05 21.90 -19.12
N PRO A 40 0.80 21.16 -19.89
CA PRO A 40 1.99 20.49 -19.34
C PRO A 40 3.33 20.87 -19.99
N GLU A 41 4.44 20.61 -19.28
CA GLU A 41 5.78 20.47 -19.87
C GLU A 41 6.32 19.07 -19.58
N THR A 42 6.64 18.32 -20.64
CA THR A 42 7.20 16.97 -20.58
C THR A 42 8.70 17.05 -20.31
N THR A 43 9.04 17.00 -19.03
CA THR A 43 10.37 16.58 -18.57
C THR A 43 10.31 15.10 -18.20
N PRO A 44 11.41 14.33 -18.35
CA PRO A 44 11.45 12.94 -17.92
C PRO A 44 11.10 12.87 -16.43
N VAL A 45 9.99 12.19 -16.13
CA VAL A 45 9.39 12.16 -14.79
C VAL A 45 10.28 11.37 -13.86
N GLU A 46 11.03 12.07 -13.03
CA GLU A 46 11.81 11.45 -11.96
C GLU A 46 10.85 11.02 -10.83
N LEU A 47 11.08 9.85 -10.24
CA LEU A 47 10.28 9.40 -9.11
C LEU A 47 10.34 10.41 -7.96
N PRO A 48 9.20 10.78 -7.35
CA PRO A 48 9.16 11.56 -6.13
C PRO A 48 10.06 10.96 -5.04
N GLU A 49 10.73 11.82 -4.27
CA GLU A 49 11.66 11.41 -3.21
C GLU A 49 11.01 10.51 -2.14
N CYS A 50 9.72 10.73 -1.85
CA CYS A 50 8.97 9.85 -0.96
C CYS A 50 8.91 8.40 -1.46
N ILE A 51 8.77 8.17 -2.77
CA ILE A 51 8.76 6.83 -3.36
C ILE A 51 10.17 6.23 -3.38
N LYS A 52 11.20 7.05 -3.66
CA LYS A 52 12.62 6.59 -3.65
C LYS A 52 13.09 6.14 -2.27
N THR A 53 12.62 6.81 -1.23
CA THR A 53 12.94 6.51 0.18
C THR A 53 12.00 5.49 0.81
N ALA A 54 10.86 5.22 0.16
CA ALA A 54 9.95 4.18 0.59
C ALA A 54 10.58 2.80 0.46
N ARG A 55 10.04 1.88 1.25
CA ARG A 55 10.38 0.46 1.19
C ARG A 55 9.37 -0.31 0.36
N TYR A 56 8.10 0.11 0.47
CA TYR A 56 6.95 -0.46 -0.19
C TYR A 56 6.27 0.62 -1.01
N TRP A 57 6.17 0.39 -2.32
CA TRP A 57 5.38 1.20 -3.21
C TRP A 57 4.14 0.42 -3.63
N VAL A 58 2.98 0.91 -3.18
CA VAL A 58 1.70 0.27 -3.43
C VAL A 58 1.00 1.01 -4.55
N LEU A 59 0.62 0.32 -5.61
CA LEU A 59 0.01 0.89 -6.81
C LEU A 59 -1.42 0.42 -6.97
N GLY A 60 -2.36 1.35 -6.89
CA GLY A 60 -3.78 1.09 -7.16
C GLY A 60 -4.32 1.91 -8.32
N ALA A 61 -5.51 1.53 -8.78
CA ALA A 61 -6.14 2.15 -9.95
C ALA A 61 -6.70 3.55 -9.66
N GLN A 62 -7.03 3.86 -8.40
CA GLN A 62 -7.76 5.08 -8.02
C GLN A 62 -7.39 5.57 -6.61
N GLY A 63 -7.90 6.73 -6.19
CA GLY A 63 -7.74 7.20 -4.81
C GLY A 63 -8.38 6.24 -3.80
N LEU A 64 -7.79 6.14 -2.60
CA LEU A 64 -8.29 5.25 -1.57
C LEU A 64 -9.49 5.86 -0.85
N THR A 65 -10.54 5.06 -0.66
CA THR A 65 -11.56 5.35 0.34
C THR A 65 -11.03 5.14 1.76
N ALA A 66 -11.79 5.57 2.78
CA ALA A 66 -11.42 5.36 4.17
C ALA A 66 -11.30 3.86 4.53
N GLU A 67 -12.22 3.04 4.02
CA GLU A 67 -12.25 1.59 4.28
C GLU A 67 -11.07 0.88 3.60
N GLU A 68 -10.75 1.26 2.36
CA GLU A 68 -9.58 0.73 1.65
C GLU A 68 -8.27 1.17 2.32
N SER A 69 -8.22 2.40 2.85
CA SER A 69 -7.06 2.89 3.60
C SER A 69 -6.85 2.10 4.89
N TYR A 70 -7.92 1.82 5.63
CA TYR A 70 -7.87 1.01 6.83
C TYR A 70 -7.42 -0.43 6.52
N LEU A 71 -8.00 -1.04 5.47
CA LEU A 71 -7.61 -2.38 5.01
C LEU A 71 -6.13 -2.43 4.62
N LEU A 72 -5.67 -1.48 3.79
CA LEU A 72 -4.27 -1.42 3.37
C LEU A 72 -3.33 -1.22 4.56
N ALA A 73 -3.68 -0.31 5.48
CA ALA A 73 -2.91 -0.09 6.70
C ALA A 73 -2.77 -1.38 7.53
N GLY A 74 -3.86 -2.14 7.66
CA GLY A 74 -3.86 -3.45 8.30
C GLY A 74 -2.95 -4.48 7.62
N MET A 75 -3.03 -4.56 6.30
CA MET A 75 -2.20 -5.44 5.47
C MET A 75 -0.71 -5.12 5.60
N MET A 76 -0.36 -3.84 5.62
CA MET A 76 1.02 -3.37 5.74
C MET A 76 1.54 -3.53 7.17
N ALA A 77 0.72 -3.25 8.18
CA ALA A 77 1.05 -3.51 9.58
C ALA A 77 1.33 -5.00 9.84
N ALA A 78 0.55 -5.89 9.22
CA ALA A 78 0.71 -7.33 9.37
C ALA A 78 2.09 -7.83 8.90
N ILE A 79 2.69 -7.20 7.89
CA ILE A 79 4.06 -7.51 7.44
C ILE A 79 5.14 -6.65 8.12
N HIS A 80 4.78 -6.00 9.24
CA HIS A 80 5.65 -5.08 10.01
C HIS A 80 6.18 -3.88 9.23
N ALA A 81 5.46 -3.43 8.19
CA ALA A 81 5.80 -2.16 7.55
C ALA A 81 5.45 -0.99 8.49
N LYS A 82 6.27 0.06 8.45
CA LYS A 82 6.01 1.31 9.18
C LYS A 82 5.34 2.35 8.28
N ASN A 83 4.67 3.34 8.88
CA ASN A 83 4.01 4.44 8.15
C ASN A 83 4.93 5.11 7.13
N THR A 84 6.19 5.35 7.50
CA THR A 84 7.19 6.02 6.65
C THR A 84 7.78 5.12 5.57
N GLU A 85 7.49 3.81 5.61
CA GLU A 85 8.02 2.83 4.69
C GLU A 85 7.06 2.55 3.52
N VAL A 86 5.82 3.03 3.60
CA VAL A 86 4.77 2.72 2.63
C VAL A 86 4.28 3.99 1.95
N VAL A 87 4.35 3.99 0.62
CA VAL A 87 3.71 5.01 -0.21
C VAL A 87 2.69 4.33 -1.10
N TYR A 88 1.44 4.78 -0.99
CA TYR A 88 0.39 4.42 -1.94
C TYR A 88 0.38 5.41 -3.10
N SER A 89 0.26 4.90 -4.32
CA SER A 89 0.11 5.73 -5.51
C SER A 89 -0.99 5.23 -6.42
N HIS A 90 -1.61 6.19 -7.09
CA HIS A 90 -2.51 5.95 -8.20
C HIS A 90 -2.25 6.99 -9.28
N LYS A 91 -2.70 6.69 -10.51
CA LYS A 91 -2.54 7.61 -11.62
C LYS A 91 -3.51 8.78 -11.47
N ALA A 92 -3.01 10.00 -11.54
CA ALA A 92 -3.83 11.20 -11.67
C ALA A 92 -3.11 12.23 -12.55
N GLU A 93 -3.87 13.16 -13.11
CA GLU A 93 -3.31 14.21 -13.98
C GLU A 93 -2.40 15.17 -13.20
N GLN A 94 -2.71 15.39 -11.92
CA GLN A 94 -1.91 16.22 -11.03
C GLN A 94 -1.10 15.36 -10.07
N VAL A 95 0.18 15.69 -9.94
CA VAL A 95 1.09 15.10 -8.95
C VAL A 95 0.91 15.84 -7.64
N ASN A 96 0.51 15.12 -6.60
CA ASN A 96 0.23 15.63 -5.28
C ASN A 96 0.63 14.59 -4.23
N THR A 97 1.10 15.06 -3.09
CA THR A 97 1.46 14.26 -1.93
C THR A 97 0.54 14.64 -0.79
N ILE A 98 -0.22 13.67 -0.28
CA ILE A 98 -1.07 13.88 0.88
C ILE A 98 -0.81 12.79 1.92
N GLU A 99 -1.05 13.11 3.19
CA GLU A 99 -1.12 12.11 4.25
C GLU A 99 -2.58 11.78 4.51
N GLN A 100 -2.95 10.52 4.29
CA GLN A 100 -4.30 10.03 4.54
C GLN A 100 -4.35 9.33 5.90
N ASN A 101 -5.32 9.70 6.73
CA ASN A 101 -5.58 9.00 7.98
C ASN A 101 -6.24 7.64 7.67
N THR A 102 -5.71 6.58 8.27
CA THR A 102 -6.15 5.21 8.02
C THR A 102 -7.22 4.74 9.01
N GLY A 103 -7.35 5.40 10.16
CA GLY A 103 -8.18 4.94 11.28
C GLY A 103 -7.57 3.79 12.10
N LEU A 104 -6.38 3.29 11.75
CA LEU A 104 -5.69 2.21 12.47
C LEU A 104 -4.60 2.78 13.40
N PRO A 105 -4.68 2.63 14.74
CA PRO A 105 -3.71 3.23 15.66
C PRO A 105 -2.26 2.76 15.47
N SER A 106 -2.05 1.51 15.05
CA SER A 106 -0.72 0.98 14.78
C SER A 106 -0.14 1.45 13.44
N PHE A 107 -0.96 2.06 12.59
CA PHE A 107 -0.56 2.57 11.28
C PHE A 107 -1.39 3.81 10.92
N GLU A 108 -1.29 4.87 11.70
CA GLU A 108 -2.26 5.98 11.68
C GLU A 108 -2.31 6.77 10.36
N ARG A 109 -1.19 6.83 9.64
CA ARG A 109 -1.04 7.64 8.43
C ARG A 109 -0.46 6.83 7.30
N LEU A 110 -1.04 7.01 6.12
CA LEU A 110 -0.54 6.48 4.87
C LEU A 110 -0.17 7.64 3.96
N GLN A 111 1.04 7.61 3.43
CA GLN A 111 1.44 8.57 2.42
C GLN A 111 0.81 8.19 1.08
N VAL A 112 0.03 9.11 0.51
CA VAL A 112 -0.60 8.96 -0.79
C VAL A 112 0.04 9.92 -1.77
N GLN A 113 0.60 9.38 -2.86
CA GLN A 113 1.28 10.12 -3.91
C GLN A 113 0.60 9.86 -5.24
N THR A 114 -0.03 10.86 -5.84
CA THR A 114 -0.48 10.73 -7.23
C THR A 114 0.70 10.84 -8.19
N VAL A 115 0.68 10.02 -9.24
CA VAL A 115 1.72 9.99 -10.27
C VAL A 115 1.09 10.18 -11.65
N SER A 116 1.72 10.98 -12.49
CA SER A 116 1.25 11.26 -13.85
C SER A 116 1.61 10.14 -14.83
N ASP A 117 2.74 9.49 -14.62
CA ASP A 117 3.22 8.35 -15.41
C ASP A 117 3.89 7.29 -14.52
N LEU A 118 3.73 6.03 -14.92
CA LEU A 118 4.35 4.86 -14.30
C LEU A 118 5.58 4.38 -15.09
N ALA A 119 5.89 4.98 -16.24
CA ALA A 119 7.07 4.71 -17.07
C ALA A 119 8.35 5.32 -16.47
N VAL A 120 8.63 4.97 -15.21
CA VAL A 120 9.76 5.49 -14.44
C VAL A 120 10.76 4.39 -14.11
N SER A 121 12.03 4.76 -13.93
CA SER A 121 13.06 3.84 -13.46
C SER A 121 12.83 3.56 -11.98
N ILE A 122 12.55 2.30 -11.63
CA ILE A 122 12.22 1.89 -10.27
C ILE A 122 13.51 1.45 -9.56
N PRO A 123 13.82 1.97 -8.36
CA PRO A 123 14.97 1.53 -7.60
C PRO A 123 14.89 0.03 -7.29
N GLU A 124 15.98 -0.71 -7.46
CA GLU A 124 16.03 -2.18 -7.26
C GLU A 124 15.55 -2.59 -5.86
N GLN A 125 15.86 -1.80 -4.83
CA GLN A 125 15.47 -2.07 -3.44
C GLN A 125 13.98 -1.89 -3.16
N LEU A 126 13.23 -1.23 -4.05
CA LEU A 126 11.82 -0.90 -3.82
C LEU A 126 10.96 -2.13 -4.05
N LYS A 127 10.11 -2.47 -3.08
CA LYS A 127 9.13 -3.56 -3.24
C LYS A 127 7.82 -2.99 -3.75
N VAL A 128 7.34 -3.51 -4.88
CA VAL A 128 6.14 -2.99 -5.53
C VAL A 128 4.97 -3.94 -5.30
N LEU A 129 3.87 -3.42 -4.77
CA LEU A 129 2.62 -4.15 -4.59
C LEU A 129 1.56 -3.57 -5.51
N LEU A 130 1.14 -4.34 -6.51
CA LEU A 130 0.10 -3.96 -7.47
C LEU A 130 -1.27 -4.42 -6.97
N LEU A 131 -2.24 -3.49 -6.96
CA LEU A 131 -3.62 -3.75 -6.54
C LEU A 131 -4.53 -3.87 -7.76
N GLY A 132 -5.18 -5.02 -7.92
CA GLY A 132 -6.04 -5.31 -9.06
C GLY A 132 -5.26 -5.38 -10.38
N ASP A 133 -5.80 -4.77 -11.42
CA ASP A 133 -5.28 -4.89 -12.79
C ASP A 133 -4.23 -3.82 -13.15
N VAL A 134 -3.62 -3.16 -12.15
CA VAL A 134 -2.59 -2.16 -12.41
C VAL A 134 -1.39 -2.83 -13.08
N VAL A 135 -0.93 -2.24 -14.17
CA VAL A 135 0.21 -2.71 -14.95
C VAL A 135 1.39 -1.78 -14.74
N LEU A 136 2.52 -2.36 -14.33
CA LEU A 136 3.80 -1.69 -14.33
C LEU A 136 4.41 -1.82 -15.74
N PRO A 137 4.79 -0.71 -16.40
CA PRO A 137 5.30 -0.75 -17.77
C PRO A 137 6.70 -1.38 -17.89
N ASN A 138 7.48 -1.32 -16.81
CA ASN A 138 8.84 -1.87 -16.77
C ASN A 138 8.88 -3.15 -15.93
N ALA A 139 9.64 -4.15 -16.37
CA ALA A 139 9.90 -5.34 -15.55
C ALA A 139 10.72 -4.94 -14.33
N HIS A 140 10.24 -5.31 -13.14
CA HIS A 140 10.92 -5.06 -11.87
C HIS A 140 11.02 -6.36 -11.08
N ALA A 141 12.15 -6.58 -10.41
CA ALA A 141 12.46 -7.87 -9.77
C ALA A 141 11.58 -8.17 -8.55
N HIS A 142 11.04 -7.14 -7.90
CA HIS A 142 10.33 -7.23 -6.64
C HIS A 142 8.90 -6.69 -6.79
N VAL A 143 8.09 -7.43 -7.55
CA VAL A 143 6.69 -7.08 -7.81
C VAL A 143 5.77 -8.20 -7.31
N TRP A 144 4.79 -7.83 -6.50
CA TRP A 144 3.71 -8.71 -6.06
C TRP A 144 2.37 -8.13 -6.51
N ARG A 145 1.41 -9.01 -6.74
CA ARG A 145 0.05 -8.65 -7.16
C ARG A 145 -0.94 -9.19 -6.15
N ILE A 146 -1.92 -8.37 -5.80
CA ILE A 146 -3.09 -8.75 -5.04
C ILE A 146 -4.35 -8.20 -5.70
N PRO A 147 -5.55 -8.75 -5.40
CA PRO A 147 -6.79 -8.17 -5.87
C PRO A 147 -6.97 -6.70 -5.42
N SER A 148 -7.88 -5.96 -6.05
CA SER A 148 -8.16 -4.59 -5.62
C SER A 148 -8.73 -4.56 -4.19
N LEU A 149 -8.47 -3.47 -3.46
CA LEU A 149 -8.93 -3.36 -2.07
C LEU A 149 -10.45 -3.41 -1.97
N GLY A 150 -11.18 -2.73 -2.87
CA GLY A 150 -12.63 -2.90 -3.00
C GLY A 150 -13.06 -4.36 -3.17
N ALA A 151 -12.43 -5.12 -4.08
CA ALA A 151 -12.78 -6.53 -4.27
C ALA A 151 -12.49 -7.38 -3.01
N ILE A 152 -11.41 -7.07 -2.29
CA ILE A 152 -11.04 -7.75 -1.04
C ILE A 152 -12.04 -7.43 0.09
N LEU A 153 -12.54 -6.19 0.15
CA LEU A 153 -13.60 -5.79 1.08
C LEU A 153 -14.90 -6.55 0.80
N ASP A 154 -15.27 -6.65 -0.48
CA ASP A 154 -16.51 -7.30 -0.91
C ASP A 154 -16.47 -8.83 -0.83
N THR A 155 -15.29 -9.43 -1.07
CA THR A 155 -15.14 -10.89 -1.20
C THR A 155 -14.13 -11.45 -0.21
N PRO A 156 -14.58 -12.09 0.90
CA PRO A 156 -13.70 -12.62 1.95
C PRO A 156 -12.66 -13.65 1.47
N LEU A 157 -12.96 -14.41 0.41
CA LEU A 157 -12.01 -15.38 -0.15
C LEU A 157 -10.77 -14.71 -0.74
N LEU A 158 -10.91 -13.50 -1.29
CA LEU A 158 -9.80 -12.73 -1.87
C LEU A 158 -8.84 -12.22 -0.79
N LYS A 159 -9.29 -12.10 0.47
CA LYS A 159 -8.40 -11.80 1.59
C LYS A 159 -7.33 -12.88 1.79
N ARG A 160 -7.68 -14.16 1.60
CA ARG A 160 -6.74 -15.27 1.72
C ARG A 160 -5.70 -15.26 0.60
N GLU A 161 -6.12 -14.90 -0.61
CA GLU A 161 -5.23 -14.77 -1.76
C GLU A 161 -4.28 -13.59 -1.59
N ALA A 162 -4.81 -12.42 -1.21
CA ALA A 162 -4.01 -11.24 -0.89
C ALA A 162 -2.96 -11.55 0.19
N TRP A 163 -3.33 -12.36 1.18
CA TRP A 163 -2.42 -12.79 2.23
C TRP A 163 -1.25 -13.65 1.74
N GLN A 164 -1.49 -14.57 0.81
CA GLN A 164 -0.41 -15.43 0.27
C GLN A 164 0.65 -14.60 -0.44
N ALA A 165 0.24 -13.57 -1.19
CA ALA A 165 1.15 -12.64 -1.83
C ALA A 165 1.96 -11.82 -0.81
N LEU A 166 1.28 -11.27 0.21
CA LEU A 166 1.94 -10.52 1.29
C LEU A 166 2.95 -11.37 2.07
N LYS A 167 2.60 -12.63 2.37
CA LYS A 167 3.52 -13.57 3.03
C LYS A 167 4.76 -13.85 2.19
N THR A 168 4.61 -13.98 0.88
CA THR A 168 5.73 -14.18 -0.04
C THR A 168 6.65 -12.95 -0.06
N MET A 169 6.06 -11.75 -0.09
CA MET A 169 6.79 -10.49 -0.02
C MET A 169 7.54 -10.31 1.31
N TRP A 170 6.93 -10.73 2.42
CA TRP A 170 7.54 -10.71 3.75
C TRP A 170 8.65 -11.78 3.90
N ALA A 171 8.44 -13.00 3.43
CA ALA A 171 9.45 -14.06 3.50
C ALA A 171 10.73 -13.69 2.72
N HIS A 172 10.58 -13.02 1.57
CA HIS A 172 11.70 -12.47 0.82
C HIS A 172 12.50 -11.44 1.64
N GLU A 173 11.85 -10.69 2.52
CA GLU A 173 12.53 -9.75 3.42
C GLU A 173 13.45 -10.46 4.41
N ILE A 174 12.95 -11.53 5.02
CA ILE A 174 13.67 -12.28 6.04
C ILE A 174 14.88 -12.98 5.43
N SER A 175 14.78 -13.43 4.18
CA SER A 175 15.87 -14.12 3.47
C SER A 175 17.05 -13.21 3.13
N ILE A 176 16.85 -11.90 2.95
CA ILE A 176 17.94 -10.95 2.66
C ILE A 176 18.70 -10.54 3.93
N LYS A 177 18.07 -10.66 5.09
CA LYS A 177 18.65 -10.28 6.39
C LYS A 177 19.48 -11.40 7.05
N LYS A 178 19.62 -12.57 6.41
CA LYS A 178 20.45 -13.70 6.87
C LYS A 178 21.73 -13.78 6.07
#